data_AF-A0A1Y2NA13-F1
#
_entry.id   AF-A0A1Y2NA13-F1
#
_cell.length_a   1.000
_cell.length_b   1.000
_cell.length_c   1.000
_cell.angle_alpha   90.00
_cell.angle_beta   90.00
_cell.angle_gamma   90.00
#
_symmetry.space_group_name_H-M   'P 1'
#
loop_
_entity.id
_entity.type
_entity.pdbx_description
1 polymer ?
#
loop_
_entity_poly.entity_id
_entity_poly.type
_entity_poly.pdbx_seq_one_letter_code
_entity_poly.pdbx_strand_id
1 'polypeptide(L)'
;MSIYLYIAELVDRFPSWSLGDVAALPPNTMVSLEQISTLDADVIFAVSQDGSPMEEIPGWGNLTAVRNGTAQQLDLGGSISLLAPSLLSIDHFLDTAEPTFAAMDGVAAG
;
A
#
# COMPACT_ATOMS: atom_id res chain seq x y z
N MET A 1 -11.95 -11.74 7.21
CA MET A 1 -10.64 -12.43 7.30
C MET A 1 -9.71 -11.49 8.04
N SER A 2 -9.28 -11.88 9.24
CA SER A 2 -8.82 -10.95 10.28
C SER A 2 -7.31 -10.72 10.25
N ILE A 3 -6.89 -9.48 10.53
CA ILE A 3 -5.52 -8.95 10.54
C ILE A 3 -4.54 -9.68 11.47
N TYR A 4 -5.01 -10.57 12.34
CA TYR A 4 -4.16 -11.39 13.19
C TYR A 4 -3.25 -12.36 12.40
N LEU A 5 -3.57 -12.69 11.14
CA LEU A 5 -2.68 -13.46 10.28
C LEU A 5 -1.43 -12.66 9.84
N TYR A 6 -1.58 -11.34 9.64
CA TYR A 6 -0.54 -10.46 9.07
C TYR A 6 0.70 -10.32 9.98
N ILE A 7 0.49 -10.30 11.30
CA ILE A 7 1.56 -10.04 12.27
C ILE A 7 2.44 -11.29 12.48
N ALA A 8 1.83 -12.48 12.50
CA ALA A 8 2.57 -13.73 12.68
C ALA A 8 3.40 -14.09 11.43
N GLU A 9 2.84 -13.84 10.24
CA GLU A 9 3.51 -14.16 8.97
C GLU A 9 4.71 -13.24 8.68
N LEU A 10 4.65 -11.96 9.07
CA LEU A 10 5.78 -11.04 8.94
C LEU A 10 6.96 -11.41 9.84
N VAL A 11 6.71 -11.85 11.08
CA VAL A 11 7.78 -12.31 12.00
C VAL A 11 8.39 -13.63 11.52
N ASP A 12 7.60 -14.53 10.95
CA ASP A 12 8.09 -15.80 10.39
C ASP A 12 8.92 -15.57 9.11
N ARG A 13 8.52 -14.58 8.30
CA ARG A 13 9.18 -14.25 7.02
C ARG A 13 10.38 -13.31 7.17
N PHE A 14 10.42 -12.52 8.24
CA PHE A 14 11.54 -11.66 8.62
C PHE A 14 11.97 -12.00 10.06
N PRO A 15 12.77 -13.06 10.26
CA PRO A 15 13.12 -13.55 11.59
C PRO A 15 13.95 -12.57 12.44
N SER A 16 14.43 -11.47 11.84
CA SER A 16 15.07 -10.35 12.56
C SER A 16 14.07 -9.36 13.15
N TRP A 17 12.79 -9.44 12.78
CA TRP A 17 11.74 -8.55 13.26
C TRP A 17 11.01 -9.18 14.44
N SER A 18 10.82 -8.40 15.49
CA SER A 18 10.02 -8.78 16.64
C SER A 18 8.57 -8.34 16.47
N LEU A 19 7.67 -8.96 17.24
CA LEU A 19 6.29 -8.47 17.37
C LEU A 19 6.24 -7.02 17.86
N GLY A 20 7.26 -6.55 18.58
CA GLY A 20 7.40 -5.15 19.01
C GLY A 20 7.71 -4.19 17.85
N ASP A 21 8.45 -4.63 16.85
CA ASP A 21 8.78 -3.84 15.66
C ASP A 21 7.55 -3.67 14.75
N VAL A 22 6.71 -4.71 14.65
CA VAL A 22 5.44 -4.66 13.91
C VAL A 22 4.40 -3.80 14.64
N ALA A 23 4.39 -3.82 15.98
CA ALA A 23 3.51 -2.98 16.80
C ALA A 23 3.89 -1.49 16.80
N ALA A 24 5.10 -1.14 16.33
CA ALA A 24 5.57 0.23 16.17
C ALA A 24 5.16 0.87 14.83
N LEU A 25 4.59 0.09 13.90
CA LEU A 25 3.97 0.62 12.69
C LEU A 25 2.78 1.53 13.06
N PRO A 26 2.52 2.62 12.33
CA PRO A 26 1.39 3.50 12.60
C PRO A 26 0.07 2.71 12.67
N PRO A 27 -0.93 3.19 13.42
CA PRO A 27 -2.15 2.43 13.66
C PRO A 27 -2.87 2.14 12.34
N ASN A 28 -2.80 0.87 11.91
CA ASN A 28 -3.57 0.39 10.78
C ASN A 28 -5.05 0.50 11.11
N THR A 29 -5.82 1.18 10.26
CA THR A 29 -7.27 1.21 10.38
C THR A 29 -7.86 0.08 9.53
N MET A 30 -8.65 -0.79 10.17
CA MET A 30 -9.38 -1.83 9.45
C MET A 30 -10.58 -1.21 8.75
N VAL A 31 -10.67 -1.44 7.44
CA VAL A 31 -11.82 -1.02 6.62
C VAL A 31 -12.47 -2.28 6.05
N SER A 32 -13.80 -2.40 6.18
CA SER A 32 -14.52 -3.49 5.53
C SER A 32 -14.74 -3.19 4.04
N LEU A 33 -15.02 -4.21 3.21
CA LEU A 33 -15.25 -4.00 1.77
C LEU A 33 -16.43 -3.07 1.50
N GLU A 34 -17.46 -3.09 2.33
CA GLU A 34 -18.62 -2.20 2.23
C GLU A 34 -18.25 -0.73 2.49
N GLN A 35 -17.12 -0.50 3.16
CA GLN A 35 -16.59 0.81 3.50
C GLN A 35 -15.40 1.20 2.62
N ILE A 36 -15.14 0.50 1.51
CA ILE A 36 -13.98 0.78 0.64
C ILE A 36 -13.91 2.23 0.17
N SER A 37 -15.06 2.90 0.02
CA SER A 37 -15.13 4.33 -0.32
C SER A 37 -14.52 5.26 0.73
N THR A 38 -14.26 4.78 1.95
CA THR A 38 -13.52 5.55 2.96
C THR A 38 -12.03 5.66 2.65
N LEU A 39 -11.53 4.84 1.72
CA LEU A 39 -10.16 4.88 1.20
C LEU A 39 -10.04 5.84 0.00
N ASP A 40 -11.07 6.63 -0.28
CA ASP A 40 -11.04 7.58 -1.39
C ASP A 40 -9.98 8.66 -1.15
N ALA A 41 -9.05 8.75 -2.09
CA ALA A 41 -7.86 9.60 -2.03
C ALA A 41 -7.42 9.99 -3.44
N ASP A 42 -6.58 11.01 -3.54
CA ASP A 42 -5.99 11.44 -4.81
C ASP A 42 -4.88 10.49 -5.29
N VAL A 43 -4.25 9.75 -4.37
CA VAL A 43 -3.21 8.73 -4.63
C VAL A 43 -3.41 7.55 -3.71
N ILE A 44 -3.24 6.34 -4.25
CA ILE A 44 -3.23 5.11 -3.45
C ILE A 44 -2.02 4.26 -3.82
N PHE A 45 -1.19 3.94 -2.83
CA PHE A 45 -0.22 2.86 -2.93
C PHE A 45 -0.77 1.64 -2.19
N ALA A 46 -0.99 0.55 -2.90
CA ALA A 46 -1.59 -0.66 -2.36
C ALA A 46 -0.60 -1.81 -2.33
N VAL A 47 -0.71 -2.66 -1.31
CA VAL A 47 0.14 -3.84 -1.12
C VAL A 47 -0.75 -5.05 -1.02
N SER A 48 -0.48 -6.06 -1.85
CA SER A 48 -1.13 -7.37 -1.77
C SER A 48 -0.21 -8.36 -1.05
N GLN A 49 -0.74 -9.11 -0.07
CA GLN A 49 0.07 -10.05 0.71
C GLN A 49 0.37 -11.34 -0.07
N ASP A 50 -0.59 -11.79 -0.86
CA ASP A 50 -0.51 -12.99 -1.68
C ASP A 50 -0.16 -12.68 -3.14
N GLY A 51 0.02 -11.39 -3.48
CA GLY A 51 0.27 -10.92 -4.83
C GLY A 51 -0.98 -10.85 -5.70
N SER A 52 -2.17 -11.07 -5.13
CA SER A 52 -3.44 -10.94 -5.86
C SER A 52 -3.60 -9.50 -6.39
N PRO A 53 -4.15 -9.33 -7.62
CA PRO A 53 -4.39 -8.01 -8.20
C PRO A 53 -5.42 -7.21 -7.39
N MET A 54 -5.18 -5.91 -7.20
CA MET A 54 -6.13 -5.02 -6.49
C MET A 54 -7.46 -4.86 -7.24
N GLU A 55 -7.46 -5.07 -8.56
CA GLU A 55 -8.65 -5.01 -9.42
C GLU A 55 -9.71 -6.06 -9.07
N GLU A 56 -9.32 -7.13 -8.36
CA GLU A 56 -10.24 -8.15 -7.88
C GLU A 56 -11.05 -7.70 -6.65
N ILE A 57 -10.67 -6.60 -5.99
CA ILE A 57 -11.35 -6.07 -4.81
C ILE A 57 -12.65 -5.35 -5.22
N PRO A 58 -13.83 -5.79 -4.75
CA PRO A 58 -15.09 -5.11 -5.06
C PRO A 58 -15.08 -3.64 -4.65
N GLY A 59 -15.39 -2.76 -5.61
CA GLY A 59 -15.43 -1.31 -5.39
C GLY A 59 -14.09 -0.59 -5.60
N TRP A 60 -12.98 -1.31 -5.82
CA TRP A 60 -11.67 -0.70 -6.10
C TRP A 60 -11.71 0.25 -7.29
N GLY A 61 -12.28 -0.19 -8.41
CA GLY A 61 -12.42 0.64 -9.63
C GLY A 61 -13.26 1.91 -9.47
N ASN A 62 -13.99 2.08 -8.36
CA ASN A 62 -14.79 3.26 -8.10
C ASN A 62 -14.01 4.37 -7.37
N LEU A 63 -12.84 4.06 -6.81
CA LEU A 63 -12.01 5.02 -6.07
C LEU A 63 -11.45 6.09 -7.02
N THR A 64 -11.35 7.32 -6.52
CA THR A 64 -10.88 8.49 -7.28
C THR A 64 -9.47 8.25 -7.83
N ALA A 65 -8.53 7.80 -7.00
CA ALA A 65 -7.18 7.48 -7.45
C ALA A 65 -7.14 6.42 -8.57
N VAL A 66 -7.99 5.39 -8.51
CA VAL A 66 -8.03 4.35 -9.54
C VAL A 66 -8.55 4.90 -10.85
N ARG A 67 -9.62 5.70 -10.80
CA ARG A 67 -10.21 6.34 -11.98
C ARG A 67 -9.28 7.37 -12.63
N ASN A 68 -8.45 8.03 -11.82
CA ASN A 68 -7.48 9.03 -12.27
C ASN A 68 -6.13 8.41 -12.68
N GLY A 69 -5.95 7.09 -12.55
CA GLY A 69 -4.68 6.43 -12.86
C GLY A 69 -3.56 6.72 -11.86
N THR A 70 -3.90 7.22 -10.67
CA THR A 70 -2.98 7.56 -9.57
C THR A 70 -3.02 6.53 -8.44
N ALA A 71 -3.52 5.32 -8.72
CA ALA A 71 -3.42 4.16 -7.84
C ALA A 71 -2.37 3.17 -8.39
N GLN A 72 -1.49 2.69 -7.51
CA GLN A 72 -0.43 1.75 -7.87
C GLN A 72 -0.40 0.58 -6.87
N GLN A 73 -0.39 -0.65 -7.39
CA GLN A 73 -0.02 -1.82 -6.61
C GLN A 73 1.51 -1.91 -6.56
N LEU A 74 2.07 -1.88 -5.35
CA LEU A 74 3.49 -2.02 -5.13
C LEU A 74 3.91 -3.49 -5.25
N ASP A 75 5.11 -3.69 -5.77
CA ASP A 75 5.78 -4.99 -5.66
C ASP A 75 6.33 -5.20 -4.24
N LEU A 76 6.98 -6.34 -4.03
CA LEU A 76 7.56 -6.67 -2.73
C LEU A 76 8.63 -5.64 -2.29
N GLY A 77 9.40 -5.08 -3.23
CA GLY A 77 10.45 -4.10 -2.95
C GLY A 77 9.87 -2.77 -2.46
N GLY A 78 8.85 -2.24 -3.15
CA GLY A 78 8.11 -1.06 -2.73
C GLY A 78 7.38 -1.26 -1.41
N SER A 79 6.81 -2.44 -1.20
CA SER A 79 6.11 -2.80 0.05
C SER A 79 7.04 -2.80 1.27
N ILE A 80 8.22 -3.42 1.14
CA ILE A 80 9.24 -3.42 2.20
C ILE A 80 9.72 -2.00 2.47
N SER A 81 9.84 -1.18 1.43
CA SER A 81 10.32 0.20 1.56
C SER A 81 9.42 1.07 2.42
N LEU A 82 8.10 0.82 2.40
CA LEU A 82 7.13 1.48 3.27
C LEU A 82 7.06 0.88 4.68
N LEU A 83 7.19 -0.44 4.81
CA LEU A 83 7.05 -1.14 6.10
C LEU A 83 8.30 -1.03 6.98
N ALA A 84 9.48 -0.96 6.38
CA ALA A 84 10.75 -0.80 7.09
C ALA A 84 11.61 0.28 6.42
N PRO A 85 11.25 1.56 6.62
CA PRO A 85 11.93 2.66 5.97
C PRO A 85 13.38 2.75 6.44
N SER A 86 14.29 2.87 5.47
CA SER A 86 15.71 3.10 5.62
C SER A 86 16.15 4.12 4.57
N LEU A 87 17.33 4.72 4.73
CA LEU A 87 17.86 5.68 3.73
C LEU A 87 17.87 5.08 2.31
N LEU A 88 18.23 3.80 2.17
CA LEU A 88 18.25 3.13 0.87
C LEU A 88 16.87 2.79 0.34
N SER A 89 15.91 2.47 1.21
CA SER A 89 14.58 2.06 0.77
C SER A 89 13.67 3.24 0.44
N ILE A 90 13.93 4.42 1.03
CA ILE A 90 13.21 5.65 0.68
C ILE A 90 13.48 6.04 -0.78
N ASP A 91 14.74 6.03 -1.20
CA ASP A 91 15.10 6.34 -2.59
C ASP A 91 14.44 5.36 -3.57
N HIS A 92 14.48 4.07 -3.25
CA HIS A 92 13.82 3.04 -4.06
C HIS A 92 12.29 3.23 -4.15
N PHE A 93 11.64 3.62 -3.06
CA PHE A 93 10.22 3.93 -3.07
C PHE A 93 9.91 5.15 -3.95
N LEU A 94 10.72 6.21 -3.85
CA LEU A 94 10.54 7.42 -4.66
C LEU A 94 10.69 7.13 -6.15
N ASP A 95 11.68 6.34 -6.56
CA ASP A 95 11.85 5.88 -7.94
C ASP A 95 10.63 5.07 -8.42
N THR A 96 10.08 4.24 -7.54
CA THR A 96 8.90 3.41 -7.85
C THR A 96 7.61 4.23 -7.96
N ALA A 97 7.51 5.30 -7.17
CA ALA A 97 6.34 6.18 -7.07
C ALA A 97 6.36 7.33 -8.08
N GLU A 98 7.50 7.63 -8.71
CA GLU A 98 7.67 8.71 -9.70
C GLU A 98 6.57 8.71 -10.78
N PRO A 99 6.21 7.58 -11.43
CA PRO A 99 5.17 7.58 -12.45
C PRO A 99 3.79 7.99 -11.91
N THR A 100 3.48 7.60 -10.68
CA THR A 100 2.21 7.93 -10.01
C THR A 100 2.14 9.41 -9.65
N PHE A 101 3.24 10.00 -9.18
CA PHE A 101 3.32 11.45 -8.95
C PHE A 101 3.24 12.24 -10.26
N ALA A 102 3.90 11.79 -11.32
CA ALA A 102 3.80 12.42 -12.64
C ALA A 102 2.36 12.38 -13.20
N ALA A 103 1.61 11.29 -12.94
CA ALA A 103 0.20 11.20 -13.31
C ALA A 103 -0.67 12.22 -12.56
N MET A 104 -0.38 12.52 -11.28
CA MET A 104 -1.08 13.59 -10.55
C MET A 104 -0.86 14.96 -11.17
N ASP A 105 0.38 15.29 -11.55
CA ASP A 105 0.70 16.58 -12.18
C ASP A 105 -0.07 16.76 -13.49
N GLY A 106 -0.27 15.67 -14.24
CA GLY A 106 -1.10 15.65 -15.44
C GLY A 106 -2.60 15.86 -15.15
N VAL A 107 -3.10 15.36 -14.02
CA VAL A 107 -4.49 15.59 -13.57
C VAL A 107 -4.70 17.03 -13.09
N ALA A 108 -3.72 17.63 -12.41
CA ALA A 108 -3.79 19.01 -11.94
C ALA A 108 -3.73 20.06 -13.07
N ALA A 109 -3.29 19.67 -14.27
CA ALA A 109 -3.14 20.54 -15.44
C ALA A 109 -4.35 20.52 -16.41
N GLY A 110 -5.37 19.69 -16.16
CA GLY A 110 -6.60 19.55 -16.97
C GLY A 110 -7.82 20.16 -16.29
#